data_AF-A0A8X6SXP4-F1
#
_entry.id   AF-A0A8X6SXP4-F1
#
_cell.length_a   1.000
_cell.length_b   1.000
_cell.length_c   1.000
_cell.angle_alpha   90.00
_cell.angle_beta   90.00
_cell.angle_gamma   90.00
#
_symmetry.space_group_name_H-M   'P 1'
#
loop_
_entity.id
_entity.type
_entity.pdbx_description
1 polymer ?
#
loop_
_entity_poly.entity_id
_entity_poly.type
_entity_poly.pdbx_seq_one_letter_code
_entity_poly.pdbx_strand_id
1 'polypeptide(L)'
;MHWPCRSCVSEAEVHVVAALMDSDRHQIIRELARQTGFAYTTVLNILKERLGIRKIASRRIPHHLTEMQKWLRYDAAQTHWES
;
A
#
# COMPACT_ATOMS: atom_id res chain seq x y z
N MET A 1 2.01 -16.53 -29.47
CA MET A 1 2.44 -15.92 -28.20
C MET A 1 1.59 -16.52 -27.09
N HIS A 2 2.16 -17.38 -26.26
CA HIS A 2 1.49 -17.97 -25.11
C HIS A 2 1.64 -17.01 -23.94
N TRP A 3 0.55 -16.33 -23.54
CA TRP A 3 0.49 -15.71 -22.21
C TRP A 3 0.32 -16.83 -21.19
N PRO A 4 1.23 -17.01 -20.22
CA PRO A 4 1.02 -17.98 -19.16
C PRO A 4 -0.25 -17.62 -18.42
N CYS A 5 -1.08 -18.66 -18.24
CA CYS A 5 -2.40 -18.63 -17.68
C CYS A 5 -2.51 -17.69 -16.48
N ARG A 6 -3.61 -16.93 -16.47
CA ARG A 6 -4.29 -16.42 -15.28
C ARG A 6 -4.03 -17.36 -14.11
N SER A 7 -3.11 -16.97 -13.21
CA SER A 7 -2.73 -17.80 -12.06
C SER A 7 -4.01 -18.18 -11.32
N CYS A 8 -4.20 -19.47 -11.05
CA CYS A 8 -5.36 -20.04 -10.37
C CYS A 8 -5.36 -19.71 -8.87
N VAL A 9 -5.11 -18.44 -8.54
CA VAL A 9 -5.06 -17.94 -7.18
C VAL A 9 -6.47 -18.00 -6.61
N SER A 10 -6.60 -18.69 -5.48
CA SER A 10 -7.81 -18.77 -4.69
C SER A 10 -8.13 -17.45 -4.00
N GLU A 11 -9.40 -17.22 -3.70
CA GLU A 11 -9.83 -16.05 -2.91
C GLU A 11 -9.17 -16.02 -1.52
N ALA A 12 -8.89 -17.20 -0.93
CA ALA A 12 -8.19 -17.29 0.35
C ALA A 12 -6.76 -16.70 0.28
N GLU A 13 -6.02 -17.03 -0.78
CA GLU A 13 -4.67 -16.47 -1.00
C GLU A 13 -4.72 -14.95 -1.23
N VAL A 14 -5.72 -14.47 -1.98
CA VAL A 14 -5.95 -13.03 -2.17
C VAL A 14 -6.22 -12.35 -0.84
N HIS A 15 -7.06 -12.95 0.01
CA HIS A 15 -7.41 -12.39 1.32
C HIS A 15 -6.20 -12.32 2.27
N VAL A 16 -5.36 -13.35 2.30
CA VAL A 16 -4.13 -13.34 3.11
C VAL A 16 -3.20 -12.20 2.70
N VAL A 17 -2.99 -12.00 1.39
CA VAL A 17 -2.14 -10.89 0.90
C VAL A 17 -2.80 -9.53 1.17
N ALA A 18 -4.13 -9.44 1.03
CA ALA A 18 -4.87 -8.21 1.33
C ALA A 18 -4.74 -7.81 2.80
N ALA A 19 -4.91 -8.75 3.73
CA ALA A 19 -4.78 -8.49 5.16
C ALA A 19 -3.37 -7.99 5.54
N LEU A 20 -2.32 -8.55 4.92
CA LEU A 20 -0.95 -8.05 5.12
C LEU A 20 -0.78 -6.62 4.59
N MET A 21 -1.35 -6.32 3.42
CA MET A 21 -1.30 -4.97 2.84
C MET A 21 -2.09 -3.94 3.63
N ASP A 22 -3.21 -4.33 4.24
CA ASP A 22 -3.98 -3.45 5.13
C ASP A 22 -3.22 -3.14 6.41
N SER A 23 -2.44 -4.09 6.92
CA SER A 23 -1.59 -3.87 8.11
C SER A 23 -0.41 -2.93 7.83
N ASP A 24 0.27 -3.12 6.70
CA ASP A 24 1.37 -2.27 6.26
C ASP A 24 1.48 -2.26 4.73
N ARG A 25 1.00 -1.18 4.13
CA ARG A 25 1.08 -0.94 2.67
C ARG A 25 2.49 -0.70 2.14
N HIS A 26 3.50 -0.54 3.00
CA HIS A 26 4.89 -0.24 2.63
C HIS A 26 5.75 -1.51 2.49
N GLN A 27 5.18 -2.69 2.75
CA GLN A 27 5.92 -3.94 2.65
C GLN A 27 6.48 -4.22 1.25
N ILE A 28 7.66 -4.84 1.23
CA ILE A 28 8.34 -5.24 -0.01
C ILE A 28 7.76 -6.58 -0.47
N ILE A 29 7.56 -6.76 -1.78
CA ILE A 29 6.99 -7.99 -2.36
C ILE A 29 7.73 -9.27 -1.93
N ARG A 30 9.06 -9.20 -1.78
CA ARG A 30 9.87 -10.33 -1.26
C ARG A 30 9.51 -10.71 0.17
N GLU A 31 9.19 -9.72 1.00
CA GLU A 31 8.81 -9.93 2.38
C GLU A 31 7.39 -10.51 2.47
N LEU A 32 6.46 -10.03 1.64
CA LEU A 32 5.15 -10.64 1.50
C LEU A 32 5.22 -12.11 1.05
N ALA A 33 6.09 -12.43 0.08
CA ALA A 33 6.32 -13.81 -0.34
C ALA A 33 6.87 -14.67 0.81
N ARG A 34 7.79 -14.12 1.62
CA ARG A 34 8.32 -14.81 2.81
C ARG A 34 7.24 -15.05 3.88
N GLN A 35 6.40 -14.06 4.15
CA GLN A 35 5.35 -14.14 5.18
C GLN A 35 4.20 -15.07 4.79
N THR A 36 3.82 -15.06 3.51
CA THR A 36 2.73 -15.90 2.99
C THR A 36 3.19 -17.31 2.59
N GLY A 37 4.48 -17.51 2.36
CA GLY A 37 5.03 -18.73 1.76
C GLY A 37 4.74 -18.86 0.26
N PHE A 38 4.14 -17.84 -0.37
CA PHE A 38 3.80 -17.87 -1.78
C PHE A 38 5.00 -17.54 -2.66
N ALA A 39 4.97 -18.01 -3.90
CA ALA A 39 5.94 -17.61 -4.90
C ALA A 39 5.86 -16.09 -5.14
N TYR A 40 7.02 -15.46 -5.36
CA TYR A 40 7.12 -14.03 -5.65
C TYR A 40 6.21 -13.59 -6.81
N THR A 41 6.13 -14.39 -7.87
CA THR A 41 5.28 -14.13 -9.04
C THR A 41 3.79 -14.20 -8.70
N THR A 42 3.39 -15.12 -7.81
CA THR A 42 2.01 -15.21 -7.32
C THR A 42 1.62 -13.97 -6.53
N VAL A 43 2.44 -13.55 -5.57
CA VAL A 43 2.20 -12.31 -4.80
C VAL A 43 2.13 -11.10 -5.73
N LEU A 44 3.05 -10.99 -6.69
CA LEU A 44 3.05 -9.91 -7.68
C LEU A 44 1.75 -9.89 -8.51
N ASN A 45 1.29 -11.06 -8.96
CA ASN A 45 0.04 -11.18 -9.73
C ASN A 45 -1.18 -10.83 -8.87
N ILE A 46 -1.23 -11.25 -7.60
CA ILE A 46 -2.31 -10.88 -6.68
C ILE A 46 -2.38 -9.36 -6.52
N LEU A 47 -1.25 -8.74 -6.20
CA LEU A 47 -1.17 -7.30 -5.99
C LEU A 47 -1.65 -6.53 -7.23
N LYS A 48 -1.18 -6.89 -8.42
CA LYS A 48 -1.50 -6.16 -9.66
C LYS A 48 -2.89 -6.47 -10.22
N GLU A 49 -3.21 -7.75 -10.37
CA GLU A 49 -4.37 -8.19 -11.16
C GLU A 49 -5.62 -8.44 -10.32
N ARG A 50 -5.46 -8.78 -9.03
CA ARG A 50 -6.59 -9.06 -8.12
C ARG A 50 -6.92 -7.87 -7.24
N LEU A 51 -5.89 -7.21 -6.68
CA LEU A 51 -6.06 -6.08 -5.76
C LEU A 51 -5.91 -4.71 -6.43
N GLY A 52 -5.39 -4.64 -7.66
CA GLY A 52 -5.18 -3.38 -8.37
C GLY A 52 -4.11 -2.47 -7.73
N ILE A 53 -3.30 -3.00 -6.82
CA ILE A 53 -2.26 -2.28 -6.09
C ILE A 53 -1.08 -2.02 -7.02
N ARG A 54 -0.64 -0.77 -7.04
CA ARG A 54 0.55 -0.32 -7.77
C ARG A 54 1.61 0.14 -6.78
N LYS A 55 2.87 -0.15 -7.09
CA LYS A 55 3.99 0.42 -6.35
C LYS A 55 4.03 1.93 -6.62
N ILE A 56 3.86 2.72 -5.57
CA ILE A 56 3.99 4.18 -5.62
C ILE A 56 5.11 4.56 -4.66
N ALA A 57 6.01 5.45 -5.12
CA ALA A 57 7.04 5.98 -4.24
C ALA A 57 6.41 6.79 -3.11
N SER A 58 6.94 6.68 -1.90
CA SER A 58 6.45 7.47 -0.76
C SER A 58 6.56 8.97 -1.09
N ARG A 59 5.57 9.76 -0.66
CA ARG A 59 5.61 11.21 -0.81
C ARG A 59 6.75 11.75 0.05
N ARG A 60 7.56 12.65 -0.52
CA ARG A 60 8.60 13.35 0.24
C ARG A 60 7.94 14.38 1.14
N ILE A 61 8.06 14.20 2.44
CA ILE A 61 7.57 15.14 3.45
C ILE A 61 8.73 16.09 3.80
N PRO A 62 8.58 17.42 3.70
CA PRO A 62 9.69 18.36 3.93
C PRO A 62 10.30 18.29 5.34
N HIS A 63 9.47 18.08 6.36
CA HIS A 63 9.87 17.91 7.75
C HIS A 63 8.74 17.28 8.55
N HIS A 64 9.09 16.62 9.64
CA HIS A 64 8.11 16.13 10.61
C HIS A 64 7.59 17.28 11.45
N LEU A 65 6.28 17.40 11.56
CA LEU A 65 5.63 18.42 12.37
C LEU A 65 5.40 17.91 13.78
N THR A 66 5.67 18.77 14.76
CA THR A 66 5.17 18.58 16.13
C THR A 66 3.67 18.82 16.18
N GLU A 67 3.00 18.32 17.22
CA GLU A 67 1.57 18.57 17.43
C GLU A 67 1.24 20.07 17.49
N MET A 68 2.09 20.86 18.16
CA MET A 68 1.94 22.32 18.20
C MET A 68 2.01 22.94 16.80
N GLN A 69 2.96 22.51 15.96
CA GLN A 69 3.06 23.00 14.59
C GLN A 69 1.87 22.60 13.71
N LYS A 70 1.26 21.42 13.96
CA LYS A 70 0.02 21.01 13.29
C LYS A 70 -1.14 21.91 13.69
N TRP A 71 -1.29 22.20 14.98
CA TRP A 71 -2.33 23.10 15.49
C TRP A 71 -2.21 24.50 14.90
N LEU A 72 -1.02 25.09 14.91
CA LEU A 72 -0.79 26.42 14.33
C LEU A 72 -1.14 26.48 12.83
N ARG A 73 -0.85 25.41 12.08
CA ARG A 73 -1.23 25.32 10.66
C ARG A 73 -2.73 25.21 10.47
N TYR A 74 -3.41 24.46 11.33
CA TYR A 74 -4.86 24.32 11.28
C TYR A 74 -5.55 25.66 11.58
N ASP A 75 -5.13 26.35 12.65
CA ASP A 75 -5.67 27.64 13.07
C ASP A 75 -5.48 28.73 11.99
N ALA A 76 -4.27 28.81 11.43
CA ALA A 76 -3.99 29.75 10.34
C ALA A 76 -4.82 29.47 9.08
N ALA A 77 -5.02 28.18 8.73
CA ALA A 77 -5.87 27.81 7.61
C ALA A 77 -7.34 28.18 7.88
N GLN A 78 -7.85 27.90 9.09
CA GLN A 78 -9.22 28.22 9.47
C GLN A 78 -9.47 29.73 9.43
N THR A 79 -8.58 30.52 10.02
CA THR A 79 -8.70 31.99 10.03
C THR A 79 -8.74 32.57 8.62
N HIS A 80 -7.93 32.04 7.70
CA HIS A 80 -7.94 32.45 6.28
C HIS A 80 -9.26 32.08 5.56
N TRP A 81 -9.92 30.99 5.94
CA TRP A 81 -11.20 30.59 5.35
C TRP A 81 -12.39 31.42 5.86
N GLU A 82 -12.30 31.96 7.08
CA GLU A 82 -13.35 32.75 7.72
C GLU A 82 -13.23 34.27 7.46
N SER A 83 -12.12 34.71 6.86
CA SER A 83 -11.84 36.12 6.48
C SER A 83 -12.25 36.43 5.05
#